data_AF-A0A642VAF8-F1
#
_entry.id   AF-A0A642VAF8-F1
#
_cell.length_a   1.000
_cell.length_b   1.000
_cell.length_c   1.000
_cell.angle_alpha   90.00
_cell.angle_beta   90.00
_cell.angle_gamma   90.00
#
_symmetry.space_group_name_H-M   'P 1'
#
loop_
_entity.id
_entity.type
_entity.pdbx_description
1 polymer ?
#
loop_
_entity_poly.entity_id
_entity_poly.type
_entity_poly.pdbx_seq_one_letter_code
_entity_poly.pdbx_strand_id
1 'polypeptide(L)'
;MVLTNIGIVVRHARAPPTAFSTARYAARFLHKSSQTSSSRLVNADHHHHAAAAASKAAESSAVTNEVKLLPNTERPQFLRDLSPMDLTCFSLLSVMTAPSILKWSIKIMPFVPNFLVKTFVYPIYCGGETWKELQGTARKLLDRGISNMMISYSVEDAEGTKGSIMDQAVPQIMGSVDQVLVPHYEKAERLFKEGVVSAAPASGYVAIKPTGLMSEAGDILKNYNNPAYAEKWQAYLDVCRTICRHAQTHGNGKVVITFDAEKKHLQEGVYEAQRVMMREFNRDGKVIVIGTIQMYLQDSVAQLKKEMELAEKDNYQVGMKLVRGAYIHSEPDRWNTIHRTKEASDESYNTGASMMMDSIVEGWKTPGKGPIDGVRPVVGRLVVATHNEESCAMIDQRIRNEAPLSLDLDADESVVFGQLMGMADDQSSELARRGRKVIKYVPWGPAKETKDYLVRRLEENGDAVREGGWKYARYGVAEAFRRLFRF
;
A
#
# COMPACT_ATOMS: atom_id res chain seq x y z
N MET A 1 5.39 45.19 -26.81
CA MET A 1 5.63 46.64 -26.93
C MET A 1 4.40 47.35 -26.36
N VAL A 2 4.55 48.06 -25.23
CA VAL A 2 3.77 49.24 -24.78
C VAL A 2 2.22 49.07 -24.80
N LEU A 3 1.60 48.67 -23.68
CA LEU A 3 1.00 49.51 -22.62
C LEU A 3 -0.36 50.15 -22.95
N THR A 4 -1.38 49.85 -22.12
CA THR A 4 -2.31 50.88 -21.61
C THR A 4 -2.96 50.45 -20.29
N ASN A 5 -2.81 51.29 -19.26
CA ASN A 5 -3.57 51.24 -18.01
C ASN A 5 -4.95 51.89 -18.21
N ILE A 6 -6.00 51.38 -17.54
CA ILE A 6 -6.98 52.22 -16.84
C ILE A 6 -7.35 51.51 -15.52
N GLY A 7 -7.39 52.25 -14.42
CA GLY A 7 -7.88 51.76 -13.13
C GLY A 7 -8.77 52.80 -12.43
N ILE A 8 -9.88 52.35 -11.84
CA ILE A 8 -10.78 53.07 -10.92
C ILE A 8 -11.29 51.98 -9.94
N VAL A 9 -10.86 51.89 -8.68
CA VAL A 9 -11.08 52.75 -7.50
C VAL A 9 -12.50 52.64 -6.89
N VAL A 10 -12.59 51.75 -5.89
CA VAL A 10 -13.34 51.86 -4.62
C VAL A 10 -14.88 51.84 -4.62
N ARG A 11 -15.44 50.86 -3.89
CA ARG A 11 -16.27 51.10 -2.69
C ARG A 11 -16.37 49.85 -1.78
N HIS A 12 -16.01 50.02 -0.50
CA HIS A 12 -16.34 49.06 0.56
C HIS A 12 -17.80 49.27 1.01
N ALA A 13 -18.51 48.18 1.31
CA ALA A 13 -19.76 48.19 2.05
C ALA A 13 -19.57 47.49 3.40
N ARG A 14 -19.85 48.21 4.50
CA ARG A 14 -19.93 47.64 5.86
C ARG A 14 -21.35 47.10 6.10
N ALA A 15 -21.46 45.97 6.79
CA ALA A 15 -22.72 45.55 7.42
C ALA A 15 -22.74 45.97 8.92
N PRO A 16 -23.87 46.44 9.46
CA PRO A 16 -23.99 46.86 10.87
C PRO A 16 -24.49 45.73 11.80
N PRO A 17 -24.31 45.86 13.13
CA PRO A 17 -24.75 44.88 14.13
C PRO A 17 -26.08 45.24 14.80
N THR A 18 -26.77 44.26 15.38
CA THR A 18 -27.78 44.43 16.45
C THR A 18 -27.68 43.29 17.47
N ALA A 19 -28.15 43.54 18.70
CA ALA A 19 -27.92 42.70 19.88
C ALA A 19 -29.20 42.51 20.73
N PHE A 20 -29.03 42.01 21.97
CA PHE A 20 -29.99 41.70 23.06
C PHE A 20 -30.50 40.24 23.06
N SER A 21 -30.14 39.42 24.06
CA SER A 21 -30.69 39.31 25.46
C SER A 21 -31.79 38.22 25.48
N THR A 22 -31.99 37.32 26.45
CA THR A 22 -31.57 37.14 27.87
C THR A 22 -31.65 35.60 28.15
N ALA A 23 -31.23 34.95 29.25
CA ALA A 23 -30.84 35.37 30.61
C ALA A 23 -29.80 34.42 31.29
N ARG A 24 -30.04 34.04 32.56
CA ARG A 24 -29.22 33.19 33.46
C ARG A 24 -30.12 32.16 34.15
N TYR A 25 -29.59 31.02 34.63
CA TYR A 25 -29.97 30.49 35.95
C TYR A 25 -28.89 29.60 36.59
N ALA A 26 -28.98 29.42 37.91
CA ALA A 26 -28.05 28.69 38.78
C ALA A 26 -28.80 28.16 40.03
N ALA A 27 -28.27 27.30 40.91
CA ALA A 27 -26.88 26.90 41.08
C ALA A 27 -26.76 25.48 41.70
N ARG A 28 -25.52 25.11 42.04
CA ARG A 28 -25.08 24.26 43.17
C ARG A 28 -26.18 23.67 44.07
N PHE A 29 -25.99 22.40 44.46
CA PHE A 29 -26.04 22.05 45.88
C PHE A 29 -24.90 21.09 46.29
N LEU A 30 -24.36 21.34 47.48
CA LEU A 30 -23.38 20.52 48.19
C LEU A 30 -24.11 19.75 49.30
N HIS A 31 -23.61 18.57 49.67
CA HIS A 31 -23.74 18.13 51.06
C HIS A 31 -22.46 17.47 51.61
N LYS A 32 -22.14 17.82 52.85
CA LYS A 32 -21.08 17.26 53.68
C LYS A 32 -21.69 16.27 54.66
N SER A 33 -20.91 15.30 55.11
CA SER A 33 -20.84 14.99 56.53
C SER A 33 -19.45 14.44 56.89
N SER A 34 -19.05 14.63 58.14
CA SER A 34 -17.69 14.46 58.66
C SER A 34 -17.73 13.71 59.99
N GLN A 35 -16.70 12.90 60.27
CA GLN A 35 -16.18 12.43 61.59
C GLN A 35 -15.30 11.19 61.30
N THR A 36 -14.20 10.86 61.97
CA THR A 36 -13.50 11.44 63.15
C THR A 36 -12.02 11.08 63.09
N SER A 37 -11.16 11.82 63.79
CA SER A 37 -9.72 11.57 63.91
C SER A 37 -9.35 10.63 65.07
N SER A 38 -8.33 9.79 64.88
CA SER A 38 -7.37 9.46 65.95
C SER A 38 -5.97 9.27 65.37
N SER A 39 -4.97 9.86 66.01
CA SER A 39 -3.58 9.92 65.55
C SER A 39 -2.71 8.88 66.26
N ARG A 40 -1.72 8.31 65.55
CA ARG A 40 -0.41 7.93 66.10
C ARG A 40 0.68 8.13 65.05
N LEU A 41 1.72 8.86 65.43
CA LEU A 41 2.93 9.12 64.63
C LEU A 41 3.86 7.90 64.64
N VAL A 42 4.45 7.54 63.49
CA VAL A 42 5.79 6.93 63.41
C VAL A 42 6.49 7.37 62.11
N ASN A 43 7.72 7.87 62.27
CA ASN A 43 8.84 8.10 61.34
C ASN A 43 8.64 8.58 59.89
N ALA A 44 9.27 9.71 59.60
CA ALA A 44 9.59 10.18 58.27
C ALA A 44 10.86 9.49 57.72
N ASP A 45 10.71 8.31 57.09
CA ASP A 45 11.79 7.61 56.36
C ASP A 45 11.34 7.00 55.01
N HIS A 46 10.18 7.42 54.48
CA HIS A 46 9.60 6.83 53.26
C HIS A 46 9.48 7.77 52.05
N HIS A 47 9.84 9.05 52.19
CA HIS A 47 9.77 9.99 51.07
C HIS A 47 10.88 9.84 50.01
N HIS A 48 12.00 9.18 50.33
CA HIS A 48 13.04 8.88 49.33
C HIS A 48 12.77 7.61 48.50
N HIS A 49 12.00 6.65 49.02
CA HIS A 49 11.65 5.44 48.25
C HIS A 49 10.42 5.63 47.34
N ALA A 50 9.44 6.45 47.73
CA ALA A 50 8.30 6.77 46.86
C ALA A 50 8.72 7.57 45.60
N ALA A 51 9.61 8.55 45.75
CA ALA A 51 10.16 9.31 44.62
C ALA A 51 11.03 8.43 43.71
N ALA A 52 11.84 7.53 44.26
CA ALA A 52 12.63 6.58 43.47
C ALA A 52 11.77 5.51 42.78
N ALA A 53 10.63 5.11 43.35
CA ALA A 53 9.68 4.20 42.73
C ALA A 53 8.88 4.89 41.60
N ALA A 54 8.49 6.16 41.79
CA ALA A 54 7.88 6.98 40.74
C ALA A 54 8.88 7.30 39.61
N SER A 55 10.14 7.58 39.95
CA SER A 55 11.23 7.71 38.95
C SER A 55 11.43 6.41 38.20
N LYS A 56 11.51 5.25 38.88
CA LYS A 56 11.63 3.95 38.20
C LYS A 56 10.39 3.58 37.36
N ALA A 57 9.19 4.00 37.76
CA ALA A 57 7.99 3.83 36.95
C ALA A 57 8.00 4.73 35.70
N ALA A 58 8.47 5.98 35.84
CA ALA A 58 8.65 6.90 34.71
C ALA A 58 9.82 6.48 33.78
N GLU A 59 10.94 6.01 34.32
CA GLU A 59 12.09 5.49 33.57
C GLU A 59 11.76 4.13 32.93
N SER A 60 10.88 3.32 33.52
CA SER A 60 10.30 2.12 32.86
C SER A 60 9.26 2.46 31.78
N SER A 61 8.83 3.71 31.67
CA SER A 61 7.94 4.20 30.60
C SER A 61 8.70 4.85 29.42
N ALA A 62 10.04 4.93 29.51
CA ALA A 62 10.91 5.46 28.47
C ALA A 62 11.69 4.36 27.71
N VAL A 63 11.31 3.09 27.87
CA VAL A 63 11.66 2.07 26.87
C VAL A 63 10.71 2.27 25.69
N THR A 64 11.11 3.12 24.74
CA THR A 64 10.64 2.99 23.36
C THR A 64 11.08 1.61 22.88
N ASN A 65 10.21 0.61 23.03
CA ASN A 65 10.35 -0.65 22.32
C ASN A 65 10.36 -0.28 20.84
N GLU A 66 11.55 -0.22 20.22
CA GLU A 66 11.67 0.02 18.79
C GLU A 66 10.78 -1.01 18.09
N VAL A 67 9.76 -0.51 17.39
CA VAL A 67 8.75 -1.35 16.71
C VAL A 67 9.41 -1.90 15.45
N LYS A 68 10.24 -2.93 15.66
CA LYS A 68 11.03 -3.61 14.63
C LYS A 68 10.36 -4.89 14.20
N LEU A 69 10.35 -5.10 12.89
CA LEU A 69 9.91 -6.33 12.25
C LEU A 69 11.06 -7.35 12.28
N LEU A 70 12.28 -6.90 11.96
CA LEU A 70 13.43 -7.75 11.72
C LEU A 70 14.33 -7.88 12.97
N PRO A 71 14.90 -9.06 13.24
CA PRO A 71 15.92 -9.21 14.28
C PRO A 71 17.21 -8.47 13.89
N ASN A 72 17.79 -7.69 14.81
CA ASN A 72 18.94 -6.81 14.57
C ASN A 72 20.24 -7.53 14.10
N THR A 73 20.30 -8.88 14.07
CA THR A 73 21.57 -9.64 14.03
C THR A 73 21.65 -10.78 13.00
N GLU A 74 20.58 -11.11 12.26
CA GLU A 74 20.61 -12.27 11.36
C GLU A 74 20.96 -11.91 9.90
N ARG A 75 21.63 -12.85 9.20
CA ARG A 75 21.71 -12.81 7.73
C ARG A 75 20.31 -13.06 7.17
N PRO A 76 19.84 -12.34 6.13
CA PRO A 76 18.49 -12.51 5.61
C PRO A 76 18.22 -13.96 5.20
N GLN A 77 17.27 -14.61 5.87
CA GLN A 77 17.03 -16.06 5.71
C GLN A 77 16.59 -16.39 4.26
N PHE A 78 15.81 -15.52 3.62
CA PHE A 78 15.31 -15.68 2.25
C PHE A 78 16.41 -15.94 1.20
N LEU A 79 17.67 -15.53 1.46
CA LEU A 79 18.79 -15.78 0.57
C LEU A 79 19.15 -17.26 0.46
N ARG A 80 18.76 -18.09 1.44
CA ARG A 80 18.91 -19.55 1.42
C ARG A 80 17.92 -20.20 0.46
N ASP A 81 16.74 -19.61 0.31
CA ASP A 81 15.64 -20.13 -0.49
C ASP A 81 15.76 -19.77 -1.99
N LEU A 82 16.63 -18.82 -2.34
CA LEU A 82 16.94 -18.47 -3.72
C LEU A 82 17.66 -19.63 -4.45
N SER A 83 17.29 -19.88 -5.71
CA SER A 83 18.08 -20.77 -6.58
C SER A 83 19.49 -20.21 -6.83
N PRO A 84 20.48 -21.02 -7.24
CA PRO A 84 21.83 -20.51 -7.52
C PRO A 84 21.86 -19.37 -8.56
N MET A 85 20.99 -19.43 -9.57
CA MET A 85 20.86 -18.36 -10.57
C MET A 85 20.21 -17.12 -9.95
N ASP A 86 19.12 -17.27 -9.19
CA ASP A 86 18.44 -16.14 -8.56
C ASP A 86 19.34 -15.46 -7.51
N LEU A 87 20.12 -16.21 -6.73
CA LEU A 87 21.12 -15.66 -5.80
C LEU A 87 22.21 -14.87 -6.53
N THR A 88 22.67 -15.36 -7.68
CA THR A 88 23.67 -14.67 -8.52
C THR A 88 23.10 -13.37 -9.08
N CYS A 89 21.89 -13.41 -9.62
CA CYS A 89 21.19 -12.23 -10.13
C CYS A 89 20.94 -11.21 -9.02
N PHE A 90 20.40 -11.65 -7.88
CA PHE A 90 20.17 -10.80 -6.70
C PHE A 90 21.45 -10.11 -6.22
N SER A 91 22.56 -10.85 -6.14
CA SER A 91 23.86 -10.31 -5.71
C SER A 91 24.39 -9.26 -6.69
N LEU A 92 24.31 -9.53 -8.00
CA LEU A 92 24.71 -8.59 -9.05
C LEU A 92 23.85 -7.32 -9.01
N LEU A 93 22.54 -7.45 -8.94
CA LEU A 93 21.62 -6.31 -8.91
C LEU A 93 21.78 -5.49 -7.62
N SER A 94 22.05 -6.13 -6.48
CA SER A 94 22.36 -5.43 -5.21
C SER A 94 23.59 -4.52 -5.32
N VAL A 95 24.59 -4.89 -6.13
CA VAL A 95 25.72 -4.00 -6.47
C VAL A 95 25.26 -2.89 -7.41
N MET A 96 24.50 -3.20 -8.46
CA MET A 96 24.01 -2.22 -9.43
C MET A 96 23.07 -1.17 -8.81
N THR A 97 22.36 -1.51 -7.72
CA THR A 97 21.47 -0.62 -6.97
C THR A 97 22.16 0.15 -5.85
N ALA A 98 23.42 -0.18 -5.51
CA ALA A 98 24.15 0.48 -4.45
C ALA A 98 24.27 2.01 -4.67
N PRO A 99 24.29 2.85 -3.61
CA PRO A 99 24.25 4.31 -3.72
C PRO A 99 25.29 4.92 -4.67
N SER A 100 26.51 4.37 -4.68
CA SER A 100 27.64 4.81 -5.50
C SER A 100 27.53 4.40 -6.97
N ILE A 101 26.67 3.42 -7.33
CA ILE A 101 26.59 2.82 -8.66
C ILE A 101 25.26 3.14 -9.35
N LEU A 102 24.14 3.28 -8.61
CA LEU A 102 22.80 3.39 -9.20
C LEU A 102 22.65 4.50 -10.26
N LYS A 103 23.28 5.67 -10.09
CA LYS A 103 23.23 6.76 -11.10
C LYS A 103 23.82 6.32 -12.46
N TRP A 104 24.86 5.49 -12.44
CA TRP A 104 25.46 4.92 -13.65
C TRP A 104 24.60 3.78 -14.21
N SER A 105 24.07 2.91 -13.33
CA SER A 105 23.13 1.84 -13.71
C SER A 105 21.91 2.37 -14.45
N ILE A 106 21.25 3.42 -13.93
CA ILE A 106 20.11 4.09 -14.58
C ILE A 106 20.49 4.58 -15.97
N LYS A 107 21.63 5.28 -16.09
CA LYS A 107 22.10 5.83 -17.38
C LYS A 107 22.41 4.74 -18.42
N ILE A 108 22.86 3.56 -17.99
CA ILE A 108 23.24 2.47 -18.91
C ILE A 108 22.06 1.55 -19.25
N MET A 109 21.07 1.42 -18.36
CA MET A 109 19.94 0.50 -18.47
C MET A 109 19.16 0.58 -19.80
N PRO A 110 18.87 1.76 -20.39
CA PRO A 110 18.23 1.85 -21.71
C PRO A 110 19.02 1.14 -22.81
N PHE A 111 20.36 1.20 -22.75
CA PHE A 111 21.28 0.61 -23.73
C PHE A 111 21.55 -0.88 -23.49
N VAL A 112 21.12 -1.45 -22.36
CA VAL A 112 21.30 -2.89 -22.08
C VAL A 112 20.44 -3.71 -23.06
N PRO A 113 21.04 -4.67 -23.80
CA PRO A 113 20.29 -5.61 -24.64
C PRO A 113 19.20 -6.35 -23.88
N ASN A 114 18.01 -6.46 -24.48
CA ASN A 114 16.83 -7.06 -23.84
C ASN A 114 17.07 -8.49 -23.34
N PHE A 115 17.93 -9.27 -24.00
CA PHE A 115 18.28 -10.62 -23.52
C PHE A 115 19.02 -10.61 -22.17
N LEU A 116 19.91 -9.63 -21.93
CA LEU A 116 20.58 -9.48 -20.63
C LEU A 116 19.60 -9.02 -19.54
N VAL A 117 18.67 -8.13 -19.87
CA VAL A 117 17.58 -7.74 -18.95
C VAL A 117 16.73 -8.95 -18.56
N LYS A 118 16.37 -9.79 -19.55
CA LYS A 118 15.64 -11.05 -19.31
C LYS A 118 16.46 -12.10 -18.53
N THR A 119 17.77 -12.17 -18.73
CA THR A 119 18.62 -13.12 -18.00
C THR A 119 18.85 -12.70 -16.55
N PHE A 120 19.13 -11.41 -16.29
CA PHE A 120 19.65 -10.96 -15.00
C PHE A 120 18.65 -10.16 -14.16
N VAL A 121 17.77 -9.34 -14.77
CA VAL A 121 16.87 -8.43 -14.05
C VAL A 121 15.52 -9.09 -13.79
N TYR A 122 14.98 -9.79 -14.80
CA TYR A 122 13.67 -10.42 -14.73
C TYR A 122 13.51 -11.41 -13.57
N PRO A 123 14.45 -12.34 -13.29
CA PRO A 123 14.27 -13.32 -12.21
C PRO A 123 14.06 -12.71 -10.82
N ILE A 124 14.43 -11.44 -10.63
CA ILE A 124 14.37 -10.72 -9.36
C ILE A 124 13.24 -9.69 -9.32
N TYR A 125 12.99 -8.97 -10.41
CA TYR A 125 12.08 -7.82 -10.42
C TYR A 125 10.85 -7.97 -11.32
N CYS A 126 10.72 -9.04 -12.12
CA CYS A 126 9.63 -9.20 -13.08
C CYS A 126 9.01 -10.60 -13.05
N GLY A 127 7.73 -10.69 -13.41
CA GLY A 127 7.03 -11.97 -13.51
C GLY A 127 7.36 -12.79 -14.75
N GLY A 128 7.85 -12.13 -15.81
CA GLY A 128 8.08 -12.72 -17.13
C GLY A 128 7.33 -11.98 -18.24
N GLU A 129 7.36 -12.53 -19.45
CA GLU A 129 6.67 -12.02 -20.64
C GLU A 129 5.40 -12.81 -20.97
N THR A 130 5.26 -14.03 -20.43
CA THR A 130 4.18 -14.96 -20.76
C THR A 130 3.49 -15.51 -19.52
N TRP A 131 2.25 -16.00 -19.68
CA TRP A 131 1.50 -16.66 -18.60
C TRP A 131 2.27 -17.78 -17.91
N LYS A 132 3.01 -18.59 -18.67
CA LYS A 132 3.79 -19.72 -18.13
C LYS A 132 4.97 -19.24 -17.29
N GLU A 133 5.65 -18.16 -17.70
CA GLU A 133 6.70 -17.54 -16.89
C GLU A 133 6.11 -16.92 -15.62
N LEU A 134 4.96 -16.23 -15.71
CA LEU A 134 4.28 -15.60 -14.58
C LEU A 134 3.73 -16.63 -13.56
N GLN A 135 3.17 -17.76 -14.02
CA GLN A 135 2.82 -18.91 -13.19
C GLN A 135 4.06 -19.51 -12.49
N GLY A 136 5.20 -19.55 -13.18
CA GLY A 136 6.48 -19.96 -12.59
C GLY A 136 6.94 -19.04 -11.47
N THR A 137 6.83 -17.71 -11.68
CA THR A 137 7.09 -16.70 -10.65
C THR A 137 6.15 -16.84 -9.45
N ALA A 138 4.85 -17.06 -9.71
CA ALA A 138 3.86 -17.32 -8.67
C ALA A 138 4.25 -18.53 -7.81
N ARG A 139 4.69 -19.63 -8.43
CA ARG A 139 5.19 -20.81 -7.72
C ARG A 139 6.41 -20.49 -6.84
N LYS A 140 7.43 -19.82 -7.40
CA LYS A 140 8.63 -19.41 -6.65
C LYS A 140 8.31 -18.54 -5.43
N LEU A 141 7.31 -17.66 -5.54
CA LEU A 141 6.89 -16.80 -4.42
C LEU A 141 6.17 -17.60 -3.32
N LEU A 142 5.30 -18.53 -3.72
CA LEU A 142 4.60 -19.42 -2.78
C LEU A 142 5.53 -20.45 -2.12
N ASP A 143 6.58 -20.92 -2.82
CA ASP A 143 7.66 -21.72 -2.22
C ASP A 143 8.42 -20.97 -1.11
N ARG A 144 8.36 -19.63 -1.12
CA ARG A 144 8.98 -18.73 -0.13
C ARG A 144 7.98 -18.22 0.93
N GLY A 145 6.78 -18.80 0.98
CA GLY A 145 5.72 -18.42 1.93
C GLY A 145 4.93 -17.15 1.58
N ILE A 146 5.08 -16.60 0.38
CA ILE A 146 4.27 -15.45 -0.06
C ILE A 146 2.91 -15.96 -0.56
N SER A 147 1.81 -15.48 0.04
CA SER A 147 0.47 -16.01 -0.20
C SER A 147 -0.04 -15.81 -1.64
N ASN A 148 0.26 -14.68 -2.29
CA ASN A 148 -0.11 -14.40 -3.68
C ASN A 148 0.70 -13.22 -4.29
N MET A 149 0.21 -12.65 -5.40
CA MET A 149 0.82 -11.54 -6.14
C MET A 149 -0.19 -10.42 -6.43
N MET A 150 0.33 -9.21 -6.61
CA MET A 150 -0.31 -8.10 -7.31
C MET A 150 0.36 -7.95 -8.68
N ILE A 151 -0.23 -8.55 -9.71
CA ILE A 151 0.34 -8.56 -11.06
C ILE A 151 -0.06 -7.32 -11.86
N SER A 152 0.89 -6.74 -12.57
CA SER A 152 0.71 -5.52 -13.37
C SER A 152 1.19 -5.76 -14.79
N TYR A 153 0.28 -5.71 -15.76
CA TYR A 153 0.67 -5.77 -17.17
C TYR A 153 1.39 -4.47 -17.52
N SER A 154 2.70 -4.57 -17.72
CA SER A 154 3.66 -3.46 -17.72
C SER A 154 3.82 -2.83 -19.10
N VAL A 155 2.69 -2.62 -19.77
CA VAL A 155 2.57 -1.76 -20.95
C VAL A 155 2.06 -0.41 -20.49
N GLU A 156 2.82 0.64 -20.76
CA GLU A 156 2.42 2.03 -20.51
C GLU A 156 2.67 2.84 -21.79
N ASP A 157 1.68 3.61 -22.24
CA ASP A 157 1.86 4.55 -23.35
C ASP A 157 2.55 5.83 -22.87
N ALA A 158 3.86 5.71 -22.64
CA ALA A 158 4.69 6.79 -22.10
C ALA A 158 4.78 8.03 -23.02
N GLU A 159 4.38 7.92 -24.30
CA GLU A 159 4.58 8.95 -25.33
C GLU A 159 3.35 9.15 -26.24
N GLY A 160 2.16 8.65 -25.88
CA GLY A 160 0.91 8.83 -26.65
C GLY A 160 0.92 8.23 -28.05
N THR A 161 1.78 7.25 -28.31
CA THR A 161 2.10 6.71 -29.64
C THR A 161 1.86 5.20 -29.76
N LYS A 162 1.41 4.53 -28.71
CA LYS A 162 1.27 3.06 -28.65
C LYS A 162 -0.19 2.56 -28.72
N GLY A 163 -1.06 3.28 -29.42
CA GLY A 163 -2.52 3.02 -29.48
C GLY A 163 -2.91 1.55 -29.69
N SER A 164 -2.30 0.85 -30.65
CA SER A 164 -2.63 -0.56 -30.94
C SER A 164 -2.21 -1.56 -29.85
N ILE A 165 -1.43 -1.14 -28.86
CA ILE A 165 -1.05 -1.96 -27.70
C ILE A 165 -2.03 -1.74 -26.53
N MET A 166 -2.67 -0.55 -26.44
CA MET A 166 -3.75 -0.30 -25.47
C MET A 166 -4.94 -1.24 -25.70
N ASP A 167 -5.31 -1.49 -26.96
CA ASP A 167 -6.38 -2.43 -27.34
C ASP A 167 -6.11 -3.87 -26.82
N GLN A 168 -4.84 -4.22 -26.62
CA GLN A 168 -4.43 -5.51 -26.09
C GLN A 168 -4.32 -5.51 -24.55
N ALA A 169 -4.24 -4.36 -23.89
CA ALA A 169 -4.07 -4.28 -22.45
C ALA A 169 -5.26 -4.92 -21.70
N VAL A 170 -6.50 -4.60 -22.07
CA VAL A 170 -7.70 -5.13 -21.40
C VAL A 170 -7.81 -6.67 -21.51
N PRO A 171 -7.63 -7.30 -22.70
CA PRO A 171 -7.53 -8.76 -22.81
C PRO A 171 -6.43 -9.40 -21.93
N GLN A 172 -5.26 -8.77 -21.80
CA GLN A 172 -4.18 -9.28 -20.94
C GLN A 172 -4.51 -9.07 -19.45
N ILE A 173 -5.14 -7.95 -19.07
CA ILE A 173 -5.64 -7.70 -17.71
C ILE A 173 -6.69 -8.76 -17.31
N MET A 174 -7.60 -9.13 -18.20
CA MET A 174 -8.57 -10.21 -17.93
C MET A 174 -7.92 -11.59 -17.92
N GLY A 175 -7.04 -11.89 -18.89
CA GLY A 175 -6.28 -13.14 -18.94
C GLY A 175 -5.39 -13.36 -17.71
N SER A 176 -4.95 -12.28 -17.05
CA SER A 176 -4.23 -12.31 -15.77
C SER A 176 -5.06 -12.94 -14.64
N VAL A 177 -6.39 -12.78 -14.67
CA VAL A 177 -7.34 -13.43 -13.76
C VAL A 177 -7.41 -14.93 -14.07
N ASP A 178 -7.79 -15.28 -15.29
CA ASP A 178 -8.11 -16.65 -15.71
C ASP A 178 -6.89 -17.58 -15.76
N GLN A 179 -5.79 -17.10 -16.33
CA GLN A 179 -4.62 -17.93 -16.66
C GLN A 179 -3.65 -18.03 -15.49
N VAL A 180 -3.69 -17.11 -14.51
CA VAL A 180 -2.66 -17.00 -13.48
C VAL A 180 -3.24 -16.98 -12.08
N LEU A 181 -3.99 -15.93 -11.70
CA LEU A 181 -4.34 -15.72 -10.29
C LEU A 181 -5.32 -16.76 -9.75
N VAL A 182 -6.36 -17.13 -10.52
CA VAL A 182 -7.32 -18.17 -10.11
C VAL A 182 -6.65 -19.55 -10.00
N PRO A 183 -5.93 -20.06 -11.03
CA PRO A 183 -5.20 -21.33 -10.92
C PRO A 183 -4.12 -21.32 -9.83
N HIS A 184 -3.48 -20.18 -9.57
CA HIS A 184 -2.50 -20.04 -8.50
C HIS A 184 -3.16 -20.13 -7.12
N TYR A 185 -4.27 -19.41 -6.89
CA TYR A 185 -5.03 -19.48 -5.63
C TYR A 185 -5.48 -20.91 -5.35
N GLU A 186 -6.11 -21.59 -6.32
CA GLU A 186 -6.61 -22.96 -6.14
C GLU A 186 -5.48 -23.97 -5.83
N LYS A 187 -4.31 -23.77 -6.45
CA LYS A 187 -3.11 -24.55 -6.13
C LYS A 187 -2.57 -24.23 -4.74
N ALA A 188 -2.57 -22.96 -4.33
CA ALA A 188 -2.14 -22.53 -3.00
C ALA A 188 -3.04 -23.09 -1.90
N GLU A 189 -4.36 -22.94 -2.06
CA GLU A 189 -5.38 -23.46 -1.16
C GLU A 189 -5.26 -24.97 -0.98
N ARG A 190 -5.10 -25.73 -2.08
CA ARG A 190 -4.91 -27.19 -1.99
C ARG A 190 -3.64 -27.55 -1.23
N LEU A 191 -2.50 -26.94 -1.56
CA LEU A 191 -1.22 -27.22 -0.91
C LEU A 191 -1.21 -26.82 0.57
N PHE A 192 -1.96 -25.78 0.95
CA PHE A 192 -2.15 -25.38 2.34
C PHE A 192 -2.97 -26.42 3.11
N LYS A 193 -4.10 -26.89 2.55
CA LYS A 193 -4.92 -27.98 3.11
C LYS A 193 -4.17 -29.32 3.20
N GLU A 194 -3.23 -29.56 2.29
CA GLU A 194 -2.31 -30.72 2.30
C GLU A 194 -1.12 -30.56 3.28
N GLY A 195 -0.96 -29.39 3.91
CA GLY A 195 0.16 -29.09 4.82
C GLY A 195 1.53 -28.93 4.12
N VAL A 196 1.55 -28.78 2.80
CA VAL A 196 2.77 -28.64 1.98
C VAL A 196 3.33 -27.22 2.00
N VAL A 197 2.46 -26.22 2.19
CA VAL A 197 2.86 -24.82 2.43
C VAL A 197 2.24 -24.33 3.74
N SER A 198 3.00 -23.52 4.50
CA SER A 198 2.54 -22.92 5.76
C SER A 198 1.76 -21.62 5.56
N ALA A 199 1.89 -20.98 4.40
CA ALA A 199 1.19 -19.74 4.09
C ALA A 199 -0.24 -20.05 3.62
N ALA A 200 -1.23 -19.62 4.40
CA ALA A 200 -2.62 -19.62 3.98
C ALA A 200 -2.78 -18.81 2.67
N PRO A 201 -3.65 -19.27 1.74
CA PRO A 201 -3.88 -18.56 0.49
C PRO A 201 -4.36 -17.13 0.75
N ALA A 202 -4.06 -16.23 -0.17
CA ALA A 202 -4.62 -14.88 -0.20
C ALA A 202 -5.17 -14.61 -1.60
N SER A 203 -6.16 -13.73 -1.71
CA SER A 203 -6.61 -13.19 -3.00
C SER A 203 -5.43 -12.70 -3.85
N GLY A 204 -5.49 -12.99 -5.15
CA GLY A 204 -4.62 -12.38 -6.13
C GLY A 204 -5.08 -10.96 -6.45
N TYR A 205 -4.17 -10.09 -6.89
CA TYR A 205 -4.53 -8.72 -7.26
C TYR A 205 -4.09 -8.44 -8.69
N VAL A 206 -4.93 -7.75 -9.47
CA VAL A 206 -4.53 -7.20 -10.78
C VAL A 206 -4.42 -5.68 -10.63
N ALA A 207 -3.21 -5.17 -10.73
CA ALA A 207 -2.96 -3.72 -10.74
C ALA A 207 -3.18 -3.18 -12.16
N ILE A 208 -4.18 -2.32 -12.29
CA ILE A 208 -4.50 -1.60 -13.52
C ILE A 208 -4.04 -0.16 -13.41
N LYS A 209 -3.37 0.34 -14.46
CA LYS A 209 -2.95 1.73 -14.57
C LYS A 209 -4.06 2.53 -15.24
N PRO A 210 -4.68 3.51 -14.56
CA PRO A 210 -5.79 4.29 -15.11
C PRO A 210 -5.50 4.88 -16.49
N THR A 211 -4.29 5.42 -16.70
CA THR A 211 -3.87 5.98 -18.00
C THR A 211 -3.62 4.93 -19.10
N GLY A 212 -3.50 3.65 -18.74
CA GLY A 212 -3.20 2.53 -19.65
C GLY A 212 -4.41 1.69 -20.08
N LEU A 213 -5.64 2.12 -19.77
CA LEU A 213 -6.86 1.34 -20.05
C LEU A 213 -7.45 1.56 -21.44
N MET A 214 -7.27 2.76 -22.03
CA MET A 214 -7.77 3.13 -23.35
C MET A 214 -7.07 4.37 -23.89
N SER A 215 -7.21 4.63 -25.19
CA SER A 215 -6.80 5.90 -25.82
C SER A 215 -7.41 7.11 -25.11
N GLU A 216 -6.66 8.22 -25.05
CA GLU A 216 -7.05 9.48 -24.38
C GLU A 216 -7.34 9.37 -22.86
N ALA A 217 -7.10 8.23 -22.21
CA ALA A 217 -7.45 8.03 -20.80
C ALA A 217 -6.91 9.13 -19.85
N GLY A 218 -5.69 9.65 -20.10
CA GLY A 218 -5.13 10.77 -19.34
C GLY A 218 -5.97 12.05 -19.44
N ASP A 219 -6.38 12.45 -20.64
CA ASP A 219 -7.23 13.64 -20.82
C ASP A 219 -8.66 13.41 -20.30
N ILE A 220 -9.18 12.19 -20.41
CA ILE A 220 -10.49 11.80 -19.85
C ILE A 220 -10.46 11.90 -18.32
N LEU A 221 -9.45 11.31 -17.65
CA LEU A 221 -9.27 11.38 -16.20
C LEU A 221 -9.13 12.82 -15.70
N LYS A 222 -8.36 13.64 -16.41
CA LYS A 222 -8.18 15.07 -16.09
C LYS A 222 -9.49 15.87 -16.19
N ASN A 223 -10.41 15.46 -17.05
CA ASN A 223 -11.67 16.15 -17.34
C ASN A 223 -12.92 15.37 -16.88
N TYR A 224 -12.80 14.43 -15.93
CA TYR A 224 -13.88 13.53 -15.52
C TYR A 224 -15.18 14.24 -15.07
N ASN A 225 -15.07 15.48 -14.60
CA ASN A 225 -16.18 16.32 -14.14
C ASN A 225 -16.61 17.41 -15.15
N ASN A 226 -16.01 17.44 -16.35
CA ASN A 226 -16.34 18.38 -17.41
C ASN A 226 -17.49 17.83 -18.27
N PRO A 227 -18.64 18.53 -18.40
CA PRO A 227 -19.75 18.06 -19.22
C PRO A 227 -19.39 17.72 -20.67
N ALA A 228 -18.39 18.39 -21.26
CA ALA A 228 -17.91 18.11 -22.62
C ALA A 228 -17.20 16.74 -22.76
N TYR A 229 -16.81 16.12 -21.65
CA TYR A 229 -16.17 14.80 -21.59
C TYR A 229 -17.12 13.70 -21.10
N ALA A 230 -18.39 14.00 -20.81
CA ALA A 230 -19.31 13.06 -20.16
C ALA A 230 -19.44 11.70 -20.90
N GLU A 231 -19.53 11.70 -22.22
CA GLU A 231 -19.61 10.47 -23.03
C GLU A 231 -18.29 9.67 -22.97
N LYS A 232 -17.14 10.35 -23.10
CA LYS A 232 -15.82 9.71 -23.00
C LYS A 232 -15.56 9.15 -21.60
N TRP A 233 -16.01 9.86 -20.56
CA TRP A 233 -15.94 9.43 -19.17
C TRP A 233 -16.80 8.19 -18.91
N GLN A 234 -18.02 8.15 -19.46
CA GLN A 234 -18.87 6.97 -19.38
C GLN A 234 -18.22 5.76 -20.07
N ALA A 235 -17.67 5.94 -21.29
CA ALA A 235 -16.94 4.88 -21.98
C ALA A 235 -15.73 4.36 -21.17
N TYR A 236 -14.98 5.26 -20.52
CA TYR A 236 -13.88 4.89 -19.61
C TYR A 236 -14.37 4.08 -18.40
N LEU A 237 -15.48 4.49 -17.78
CA LEU A 237 -16.11 3.72 -16.70
C LEU A 237 -16.61 2.35 -17.17
N ASP A 238 -17.07 2.22 -18.42
CA ASP A 238 -17.51 0.94 -19.00
C ASP A 238 -16.34 -0.03 -19.26
N VAL A 239 -15.15 0.47 -19.64
CA VAL A 239 -13.91 -0.32 -19.68
C VAL A 239 -13.54 -0.81 -18.27
N CYS A 240 -13.55 0.10 -17.28
CA CYS A 240 -13.29 -0.25 -15.88
C CYS A 240 -14.27 -1.31 -15.36
N ARG A 241 -15.57 -1.13 -15.66
CA ARG A 241 -16.66 -2.04 -15.29
C ARG A 241 -16.51 -3.41 -15.92
N THR A 242 -16.06 -3.48 -17.17
CA THR A 242 -15.77 -4.75 -17.87
C THR A 242 -14.71 -5.55 -17.11
N ILE A 243 -13.59 -4.92 -16.74
CA ILE A 243 -12.51 -5.55 -15.96
C ILE A 243 -12.99 -5.99 -14.56
N CYS A 244 -13.70 -5.11 -13.85
CA CYS A 244 -14.19 -5.42 -12.50
C CYS A 244 -15.24 -6.53 -12.50
N ARG A 245 -16.11 -6.56 -13.52
CA ARG A 245 -17.11 -7.63 -13.69
C ARG A 245 -16.46 -8.96 -14.04
N HIS A 246 -15.42 -8.97 -14.87
CA HIS A 246 -14.61 -10.17 -15.14
C HIS A 246 -13.98 -10.72 -13.85
N ALA A 247 -13.38 -9.86 -13.02
CA ALA A 247 -12.85 -10.29 -11.72
C ALA A 247 -13.95 -10.80 -10.75
N GLN A 248 -15.13 -10.18 -10.74
CA GLN A 248 -16.25 -10.64 -9.93
C GLN A 248 -16.74 -12.04 -10.34
N THR A 249 -16.88 -12.30 -11.64
CA THR A 249 -17.47 -13.54 -12.17
C THR A 249 -16.46 -14.68 -12.35
N HIS A 250 -15.32 -14.40 -12.98
CA HIS A 250 -14.26 -15.40 -13.25
C HIS A 250 -13.28 -15.52 -12.08
N GLY A 251 -12.97 -14.41 -11.41
CA GLY A 251 -12.14 -14.42 -10.20
C GLY A 251 -12.79 -15.14 -9.02
N ASN A 252 -14.13 -15.22 -8.98
CA ASN A 252 -14.92 -15.98 -8.01
C ASN A 252 -14.45 -15.78 -6.55
N GLY A 253 -14.27 -14.51 -6.15
CA GLY A 253 -13.80 -14.13 -4.81
C GLY A 253 -12.30 -14.32 -4.53
N LYS A 254 -11.52 -14.84 -5.49
CA LYS A 254 -10.08 -15.10 -5.37
C LYS A 254 -9.21 -13.98 -5.95
N VAL A 255 -9.81 -12.98 -6.59
CA VAL A 255 -9.10 -11.93 -7.34
C VAL A 255 -9.71 -10.54 -7.10
N VAL A 256 -8.85 -9.56 -6.90
CA VAL A 256 -9.18 -8.15 -6.60
C VAL A 256 -8.55 -7.22 -7.65
N ILE A 257 -9.33 -6.30 -8.20
CA ILE A 257 -8.82 -5.24 -9.10
C ILE A 257 -8.28 -4.08 -8.25
N THR A 258 -7.06 -3.63 -8.56
CA THR A 258 -6.40 -2.51 -7.89
C THR A 258 -6.21 -1.37 -8.88
N PHE A 259 -6.87 -0.24 -8.62
CA PHE A 259 -6.60 1.00 -9.34
C PHE A 259 -5.28 1.59 -8.84
N ASP A 260 -4.24 1.59 -9.67
CA ASP A 260 -3.00 2.29 -9.36
C ASP A 260 -3.19 3.81 -9.35
N ALA A 261 -2.33 4.50 -8.59
CA ALA A 261 -2.32 5.95 -8.55
C ALA A 261 -1.44 6.54 -9.67
N GLU A 262 -1.84 7.72 -10.12
CA GLU A 262 -1.21 8.51 -11.17
C GLU A 262 -0.68 9.84 -10.59
N LYS A 263 -0.19 10.75 -11.45
CA LYS A 263 0.17 12.11 -11.03
C LYS A 263 -1.07 12.88 -10.53
N LYS A 264 -0.89 13.79 -9.57
CA LYS A 264 -1.96 14.52 -8.86
C LYS A 264 -2.97 15.18 -9.78
N HIS A 265 -2.52 15.72 -10.92
CA HIS A 265 -3.40 16.38 -11.91
C HIS A 265 -4.38 15.43 -12.63
N LEU A 266 -4.17 14.11 -12.55
CA LEU A 266 -5.09 13.06 -13.01
C LEU A 266 -5.83 12.39 -11.84
N GLN A 267 -5.27 12.48 -10.64
CA GLN A 267 -5.62 11.63 -9.51
C GLN A 267 -7.07 11.81 -9.01
N GLU A 268 -7.69 12.99 -9.17
CA GLU A 268 -9.10 13.17 -8.82
C GLU A 268 -10.05 12.34 -9.72
N GLY A 269 -9.74 12.22 -11.01
CA GLY A 269 -10.46 11.32 -11.92
C GLY A 269 -10.22 9.84 -11.58
N VAL A 270 -9.01 9.49 -11.12
CA VAL A 270 -8.70 8.15 -10.61
C VAL A 270 -9.51 7.85 -9.34
N TYR A 271 -9.60 8.81 -8.41
CA TYR A 271 -10.41 8.71 -7.21
C TYR A 271 -11.90 8.55 -7.52
N GLU A 272 -12.44 9.23 -8.54
CA GLU A 272 -13.81 9.00 -8.98
C GLU A 272 -13.99 7.61 -9.60
N ALA A 273 -13.11 7.18 -10.51
CA ALA A 273 -13.18 5.87 -11.15
C ALA A 273 -13.19 4.73 -10.12
N GLN A 274 -12.21 4.70 -9.21
CA GLN A 274 -12.13 3.68 -8.17
C GLN A 274 -13.36 3.73 -7.24
N ARG A 275 -13.92 4.91 -6.95
CA ARG A 275 -15.10 5.05 -6.08
C ARG A 275 -16.36 4.50 -6.74
N VAL A 276 -16.60 4.82 -8.02
CA VAL A 276 -17.73 4.27 -8.77
C VAL A 276 -17.62 2.74 -8.84
N MET A 277 -16.42 2.20 -9.10
CA MET A 277 -16.20 0.76 -9.14
C MET A 277 -16.35 0.09 -7.77
N MET A 278 -15.82 0.67 -6.68
CA MET A 278 -16.07 0.15 -5.32
C MET A 278 -17.56 0.18 -4.97
N ARG A 279 -18.29 1.26 -5.30
CA ARG A 279 -19.73 1.38 -5.07
C ARG A 279 -20.53 0.33 -5.88
N GLU A 280 -20.10 -0.04 -7.08
CA GLU A 280 -20.77 -1.08 -7.88
C GLU A 280 -20.43 -2.51 -7.41
N PHE A 281 -19.16 -2.79 -7.08
CA PHE A 281 -18.67 -4.16 -6.92
C PHE A 281 -18.34 -4.61 -5.47
N ASN A 282 -18.12 -3.69 -4.51
CA ASN A 282 -17.83 -4.05 -3.11
C ASN A 282 -19.11 -4.15 -2.27
N ARG A 283 -19.87 -5.22 -2.50
CA ARG A 283 -21.14 -5.52 -1.83
C ARG A 283 -21.10 -6.90 -1.15
N ASP A 284 -22.04 -7.15 -0.24
CA ASP A 284 -22.27 -8.45 0.40
C ASP A 284 -21.02 -9.08 1.06
N GLY A 285 -20.16 -8.24 1.66
CA GLY A 285 -18.93 -8.64 2.31
C GLY A 285 -17.76 -8.99 1.38
N LYS A 286 -17.94 -8.83 0.06
CA LYS A 286 -16.92 -9.09 -0.95
C LYS A 286 -16.21 -7.79 -1.32
N VAL A 287 -14.89 -7.78 -1.26
CA VAL A 287 -14.06 -6.71 -1.84
C VAL A 287 -13.53 -7.21 -3.17
N ILE A 288 -14.05 -6.65 -4.27
CA ILE A 288 -13.62 -6.95 -5.64
C ILE A 288 -12.70 -5.86 -6.18
N VAL A 289 -12.82 -4.63 -5.65
CA VAL A 289 -12.09 -3.45 -6.11
C VAL A 289 -11.42 -2.76 -4.92
N ILE A 290 -10.16 -2.36 -5.09
CA ILE A 290 -9.48 -1.42 -4.20
C ILE A 290 -8.91 -0.23 -4.97
N GLY A 291 -8.95 0.94 -4.32
CA GLY A 291 -8.26 2.13 -4.78
C GLY A 291 -6.79 2.20 -4.36
N THR A 292 -6.08 3.24 -4.79
CA THR A 292 -4.74 3.58 -4.26
C THR A 292 -4.71 5.04 -3.80
N ILE A 293 -4.18 5.30 -2.59
CA ILE A 293 -3.94 6.65 -2.08
C ILE A 293 -2.44 6.84 -1.83
N GLN A 294 -1.90 7.97 -2.30
CA GLN A 294 -0.49 8.33 -2.21
C GLN A 294 -0.25 9.25 -1.00
N MET A 295 0.07 8.66 0.14
CA MET A 295 0.16 9.34 1.44
C MET A 295 1.26 10.42 1.53
N TYR A 296 2.15 10.55 0.54
CA TYR A 296 3.08 11.68 0.40
C TYR A 296 2.39 13.00 0.01
N LEU A 297 1.15 12.98 -0.46
CA LEU A 297 0.39 14.19 -0.79
C LEU A 297 -0.10 14.87 0.48
N GLN A 298 -0.10 16.21 0.50
CA GLN A 298 -0.50 16.99 1.69
C GLN A 298 -1.98 16.80 2.05
N ASP A 299 -2.83 16.41 1.10
CA ASP A 299 -4.28 16.21 1.29
C ASP A 299 -4.71 14.74 1.49
N SER A 300 -3.78 13.78 1.45
CA SER A 300 -4.15 12.34 1.39
C SER A 300 -4.86 11.79 2.62
N VAL A 301 -4.59 12.29 3.83
CA VAL A 301 -5.33 11.88 5.05
C VAL A 301 -6.78 12.37 4.98
N ALA A 302 -7.00 13.61 4.53
CA ALA A 302 -8.34 14.15 4.34
C ALA A 302 -9.11 13.44 3.21
N GLN A 303 -8.41 13.11 2.12
CA GLN A 303 -8.99 12.34 1.02
C GLN A 303 -9.36 10.91 1.44
N LEU A 304 -8.50 10.21 2.19
CA LEU A 304 -8.82 8.88 2.73
C LEU A 304 -10.05 8.94 3.66
N LYS A 305 -10.12 9.94 4.53
CA LYS A 305 -11.29 10.17 5.40
C LYS A 305 -12.57 10.34 4.58
N LYS A 306 -12.54 11.18 3.55
CA LYS A 306 -13.65 11.40 2.61
C LYS A 306 -14.08 10.12 1.91
N GLU A 307 -13.16 9.25 1.49
CA GLU A 307 -13.52 7.96 0.88
C GLU A 307 -14.19 7.00 1.89
N MET A 308 -13.79 7.02 3.16
CA MET A 308 -14.46 6.26 4.23
C MET A 308 -15.87 6.82 4.53
N GLU A 309 -16.02 8.14 4.66
CA GLU A 309 -17.30 8.82 4.87
C GLU A 309 -18.29 8.57 3.71
N LEU A 310 -17.80 8.52 2.46
CA LEU A 310 -18.63 8.20 1.29
C LEU A 310 -19.00 6.71 1.21
N ALA A 311 -18.11 5.82 1.63
CA ALA A 311 -18.36 4.38 1.70
C ALA A 311 -19.45 4.03 2.70
N GLU A 312 -19.41 4.64 3.89
CA GLU A 312 -20.48 4.57 4.89
C GLU A 312 -21.81 5.11 4.33
N LYS A 313 -21.79 6.34 3.80
CA LYS A 313 -23.00 6.99 3.28
C LYS A 313 -23.70 6.22 2.15
N ASP A 314 -22.94 5.68 1.20
CA ASP A 314 -23.46 4.97 0.02
C ASP A 314 -23.48 3.43 0.18
N ASN A 315 -23.24 2.96 1.42
CA ASN A 315 -23.37 1.60 1.90
C ASN A 315 -22.51 0.55 1.17
N TYR A 316 -21.24 0.85 0.90
CA TYR A 316 -20.27 -0.09 0.33
C TYR A 316 -19.01 -0.20 1.19
N GLN A 317 -18.28 -1.31 1.12
CA GLN A 317 -17.00 -1.40 1.85
C GLN A 317 -15.87 -0.74 1.06
N VAL A 318 -15.13 0.15 1.71
CA VAL A 318 -13.93 0.75 1.12
C VAL A 318 -12.77 -0.25 1.18
N GLY A 319 -12.00 -0.29 0.10
CA GLY A 319 -10.74 -1.02 0.05
C GLY A 319 -9.65 -0.14 -0.54
N MET A 320 -8.49 -0.04 0.11
CA MET A 320 -7.39 0.81 -0.34
C MET A 320 -6.04 0.12 -0.22
N LYS A 321 -5.21 0.31 -1.24
CA LYS A 321 -3.76 0.23 -1.17
C LYS A 321 -3.22 1.58 -0.73
N LEU A 322 -2.57 1.63 0.43
CA LEU A 322 -1.85 2.84 0.85
C LEU A 322 -0.39 2.71 0.42
N VAL A 323 0.11 3.70 -0.31
CA VAL A 323 1.52 3.86 -0.69
C VAL A 323 2.01 5.22 -0.21
N ARG A 324 3.33 5.46 -0.14
CA ARG A 324 3.83 6.84 -0.03
C ARG A 324 3.51 7.61 -1.32
N GLY A 325 4.09 7.18 -2.44
CA GLY A 325 3.87 7.78 -3.76
C GLY A 325 5.07 7.50 -4.65
N ALA A 326 4.88 7.58 -5.97
CA ALA A 326 5.95 7.30 -6.94
C ALA A 326 6.47 8.56 -7.66
N TYR A 327 5.66 9.62 -7.79
CA TYR A 327 5.97 10.73 -8.69
C TYR A 327 6.75 11.88 -8.03
N ILE A 328 7.50 11.61 -6.95
CA ILE A 328 8.15 12.63 -6.10
C ILE A 328 9.17 13.53 -6.84
N HIS A 329 9.75 13.01 -7.92
CA HIS A 329 10.69 13.74 -8.78
C HIS A 329 10.04 14.31 -10.06
N SER A 330 8.78 13.95 -10.36
CA SER A 330 8.12 14.24 -11.64
C SER A 330 6.78 14.99 -11.52
N GLU A 331 6.42 15.43 -10.31
CA GLU A 331 5.32 16.38 -10.06
C GLU A 331 5.77 17.83 -10.22
N PRO A 332 5.04 18.66 -10.99
CA PRO A 332 5.48 20.02 -11.32
C PRO A 332 5.41 21.00 -10.14
N ASP A 333 4.42 20.86 -9.25
CA ASP A 333 4.28 21.69 -8.03
C ASP A 333 4.57 20.88 -6.76
N ARG A 334 5.76 20.28 -6.71
CA ARG A 334 6.17 19.34 -5.65
C ARG A 334 6.19 19.94 -4.24
N TRP A 335 6.34 21.26 -4.08
CA TRP A 335 6.43 21.89 -2.74
C TRP A 335 5.08 22.25 -2.12
N ASN A 336 4.03 22.43 -2.93
CA ASN A 336 2.67 22.63 -2.45
C ASN A 336 1.82 21.35 -2.52
N THR A 337 2.20 20.38 -3.38
CA THR A 337 1.45 19.12 -3.56
C THR A 337 1.88 18.02 -2.59
N ILE A 338 3.20 17.87 -2.36
CA ILE A 338 3.80 16.77 -1.60
C ILE A 338 4.34 17.32 -0.27
N HIS A 339 4.31 16.51 0.78
CA HIS A 339 4.94 16.81 2.06
C HIS A 339 6.40 17.25 1.89
N ARG A 340 6.84 18.19 2.74
CA ARG A 340 8.16 18.82 2.61
C ARG A 340 9.30 17.90 3.04
N THR A 341 9.04 16.99 3.99
CA THR A 341 10.02 16.04 4.51
C THR A 341 9.55 14.60 4.34
N LYS A 342 10.49 13.65 4.46
CA LYS A 342 10.16 12.22 4.43
C LYS A 342 9.33 11.85 5.65
N GLU A 343 9.68 12.40 6.80
CA GLU A 343 9.08 12.14 8.11
C GLU A 343 7.59 12.54 8.11
N ALA A 344 7.23 13.68 7.51
CA ALA A 344 5.83 14.06 7.34
C ALA A 344 5.06 13.15 6.36
N SER A 345 5.75 12.56 5.37
CA SER A 345 5.17 11.53 4.49
C SER A 345 4.97 10.20 5.23
N ASP A 346 5.88 9.87 6.15
CA ASP A 346 5.79 8.68 7.01
C ASP A 346 4.67 8.82 8.04
N GLU A 347 4.56 9.98 8.69
CA GLU A 347 3.47 10.34 9.61
C GLU A 347 2.12 10.24 8.89
N SER A 348 1.96 10.91 7.74
CA SER A 348 0.77 10.84 6.90
C SER A 348 0.40 9.39 6.52
N TYR A 349 1.38 8.57 6.13
CA TYR A 349 1.17 7.15 5.83
C TYR A 349 0.69 6.37 7.06
N ASN A 350 1.38 6.51 8.19
CA ASN A 350 1.08 5.79 9.42
C ASN A 350 -0.28 6.21 10.01
N THR A 351 -0.66 7.50 9.89
CA THR A 351 -1.99 8.01 10.23
C THR A 351 -3.07 7.34 9.40
N GLY A 352 -2.95 7.37 8.06
CA GLY A 352 -3.97 6.76 7.19
C GLY A 352 -4.10 5.24 7.36
N ALA A 353 -2.97 4.54 7.52
CA ALA A 353 -2.98 3.11 7.80
C ALA A 353 -3.62 2.80 9.16
N SER A 354 -3.39 3.63 10.17
CA SER A 354 -4.04 3.50 11.49
C SER A 354 -5.55 3.73 11.43
N MET A 355 -6.01 4.78 10.73
CA MET A 355 -7.45 5.04 10.53
C MET A 355 -8.18 3.86 9.89
N MET A 356 -7.55 3.21 8.90
CA MET A 356 -8.13 2.02 8.28
C MET A 356 -8.11 0.81 9.21
N MET A 357 -7.03 0.60 9.95
CA MET A 357 -6.94 -0.45 10.97
C MET A 357 -7.97 -0.26 12.10
N ASP A 358 -8.30 0.96 12.49
CA ASP A 358 -9.30 1.22 13.54
C ASP A 358 -10.68 0.66 13.13
N SER A 359 -11.10 0.91 11.89
CA SER A 359 -12.36 0.37 11.34
C SER A 359 -12.33 -1.17 11.22
N ILE A 360 -11.20 -1.75 10.80
CA ILE A 360 -11.02 -3.21 10.73
C ILE A 360 -11.12 -3.85 12.12
N VAL A 361 -10.40 -3.30 13.09
CA VAL A 361 -10.35 -3.79 14.47
C VAL A 361 -11.71 -3.68 15.16
N GLU A 362 -12.48 -2.62 14.90
CA GLU A 362 -13.86 -2.51 15.36
C GLU A 362 -14.71 -3.67 14.80
N GLY A 363 -14.63 -3.93 13.49
CA GLY A 363 -15.30 -5.06 12.85
C GLY A 363 -14.93 -6.42 13.43
N TRP A 364 -13.64 -6.66 13.73
CA TRP A 364 -13.18 -7.87 14.42
C TRP A 364 -13.75 -8.01 15.84
N LYS A 365 -13.84 -6.90 16.58
CA LYS A 365 -14.36 -6.87 17.96
C LYS A 365 -15.88 -6.97 18.04
N THR A 366 -16.60 -6.61 16.98
CA THR A 366 -18.06 -6.72 16.91
C THR A 366 -18.56 -7.44 15.65
N PRO A 367 -18.27 -8.75 15.47
CA PRO A 367 -18.71 -9.50 14.29
C PRO A 367 -20.22 -9.43 14.08
N GLY A 368 -20.63 -9.19 12.83
CA GLY A 368 -22.05 -9.04 12.48
C GLY A 368 -22.68 -7.71 12.93
N LYS A 369 -21.86 -6.70 13.26
CA LYS A 369 -22.29 -5.31 13.50
C LYS A 369 -21.36 -4.35 12.78
N GLY A 370 -21.92 -3.25 12.28
CA GLY A 370 -21.14 -2.14 11.74
C GLY A 370 -21.99 -1.17 10.91
N PRO A 371 -21.40 -0.06 10.44
CA PRO A 371 -22.11 0.96 9.67
C PRO A 371 -22.51 0.51 8.27
N ILE A 372 -21.75 -0.41 7.64
CA ILE A 372 -22.13 -1.00 6.35
C ILE A 372 -23.17 -2.09 6.60
N ASP A 373 -24.32 -1.96 5.94
CA ASP A 373 -25.53 -2.79 6.00
C ASP A 373 -25.95 -3.27 7.40
N GLY A 374 -25.59 -2.51 8.44
CA GLY A 374 -25.82 -2.83 9.85
C GLY A 374 -24.90 -3.92 10.42
N VAL A 375 -24.06 -4.56 9.59
CA VAL A 375 -23.35 -5.80 9.96
C VAL A 375 -21.84 -5.81 9.67
N ARG A 376 -21.29 -4.82 8.96
CA ARG A 376 -19.89 -4.80 8.50
C ARG A 376 -19.17 -3.47 8.75
N PRO A 377 -17.84 -3.48 9.00
CA PRO A 377 -17.03 -2.27 9.10
C PRO A 377 -16.93 -1.54 7.76
N VAL A 378 -16.68 -0.22 7.80
CA VAL A 378 -16.46 0.62 6.61
C VAL A 378 -15.33 0.06 5.74
N VAL A 379 -14.22 -0.32 6.37
CA VAL A 379 -13.05 -0.88 5.68
C VAL A 379 -13.20 -2.38 5.51
N GLY A 380 -13.26 -2.84 4.26
CA GLY A 380 -13.18 -4.27 3.92
C GLY A 380 -11.78 -4.73 3.53
N ARG A 381 -10.86 -3.81 3.18
CA ARG A 381 -9.49 -4.16 2.78
C ARG A 381 -8.49 -3.02 2.96
N LEU A 382 -7.40 -3.27 3.68
CA LEU A 382 -6.18 -2.46 3.70
C LEU A 382 -5.04 -3.26 3.07
N VAL A 383 -4.48 -2.76 1.96
CA VAL A 383 -3.18 -3.23 1.45
C VAL A 383 -2.09 -2.26 1.94
N VAL A 384 -1.26 -2.74 2.86
CA VAL A 384 -0.14 -2.03 3.48
C VAL A 384 1.05 -2.09 2.52
N ALA A 385 1.09 -1.20 1.52
CA ALA A 385 2.11 -1.22 0.47
C ALA A 385 3.31 -0.33 0.81
N THR A 386 4.30 -0.92 1.51
CA THR A 386 5.48 -0.21 2.03
C THR A 386 6.69 -1.14 2.18
N HIS A 387 7.89 -0.58 1.95
CA HIS A 387 9.18 -1.20 2.29
C HIS A 387 9.79 -0.66 3.60
N ASN A 388 9.16 0.34 4.22
CA ASN A 388 9.60 0.87 5.50
C ASN A 388 9.20 -0.10 6.63
N GLU A 389 10.21 -0.56 7.37
CA GLU A 389 10.08 -1.60 8.40
C GLU A 389 9.16 -1.18 9.55
N GLU A 390 9.26 0.08 10.00
CA GLU A 390 8.49 0.65 11.11
C GLU A 390 6.98 0.68 10.77
N SER A 391 6.61 1.16 9.57
CA SER A 391 5.22 1.10 9.08
C SER A 391 4.69 -0.33 9.00
N CYS A 392 5.50 -1.31 8.57
CA CYS A 392 5.11 -2.73 8.56
C CYS A 392 4.90 -3.27 9.98
N ALA A 393 5.86 -3.02 10.87
CA ALA A 393 5.89 -3.52 12.24
C ALA A 393 4.77 -2.91 13.09
N MET A 394 4.45 -1.63 12.89
CA MET A 394 3.30 -0.95 13.51
C MET A 394 2.01 -1.72 13.22
N ILE A 395 1.72 -2.02 11.96
CA ILE A 395 0.49 -2.73 11.59
C ILE A 395 0.52 -4.18 12.08
N ASP A 396 1.64 -4.90 11.95
CA ASP A 396 1.76 -6.27 12.48
C ASP A 396 1.54 -6.33 14.01
N GLN A 397 2.05 -5.35 14.76
CA GLN A 397 1.81 -5.22 16.19
C GLN A 397 0.34 -4.95 16.50
N ARG A 398 -0.34 -4.09 15.74
CA ARG A 398 -1.79 -3.88 15.88
C ARG A 398 -2.58 -5.16 15.66
N ILE A 399 -2.31 -5.91 14.58
CA ILE A 399 -2.96 -7.20 14.34
C ILE A 399 -2.70 -8.16 15.53
N ARG A 400 -1.45 -8.25 16.02
CA ARG A 400 -1.09 -9.13 17.15
C ARG A 400 -1.79 -8.77 18.46
N ASN A 401 -1.97 -7.47 18.74
CA ASN A 401 -2.46 -6.99 20.03
C ASN A 401 -3.97 -6.78 20.07
N GLU A 402 -4.61 -6.56 18.91
CA GLU A 402 -6.02 -6.12 18.83
C GLU A 402 -6.95 -7.13 18.14
N ALA A 403 -6.43 -8.12 17.42
CA ALA A 403 -7.22 -9.22 16.89
C ALA A 403 -7.70 -10.15 18.03
N PRO A 404 -9.00 -10.48 18.12
CA PRO A 404 -9.49 -11.46 19.07
C PRO A 404 -8.93 -12.86 18.80
N LEU A 405 -8.74 -13.67 19.85
CA LEU A 405 -8.29 -15.08 19.71
C LEU A 405 -9.28 -15.97 18.93
N SER A 406 -10.53 -15.53 18.76
CA SER A 406 -11.55 -16.21 17.97
C SER A 406 -11.54 -15.81 16.49
N LEU A 407 -10.69 -14.88 16.07
CA LEU A 407 -10.56 -14.49 14.66
C LEU A 407 -9.69 -15.51 13.93
N ASP A 408 -10.23 -16.11 12.87
CA ASP A 408 -9.47 -16.92 11.94
C ASP A 408 -8.64 -15.99 11.02
N LEU A 409 -7.36 -15.80 11.35
CA LEU A 409 -6.41 -15.02 10.54
C LEU A 409 -5.96 -15.73 9.25
N ASP A 410 -6.23 -17.03 9.10
CA ASP A 410 -6.00 -17.75 7.85
C ASP A 410 -7.17 -17.56 6.87
N ALA A 411 -8.37 -17.25 7.34
CA ALA A 411 -9.51 -16.84 6.52
C ALA A 411 -9.65 -15.30 6.38
N ASP A 412 -9.25 -14.52 7.39
CA ASP A 412 -9.25 -13.06 7.31
C ASP A 412 -8.21 -12.56 6.31
N GLU A 413 -8.65 -11.70 5.40
CA GLU A 413 -7.77 -10.99 4.48
C GLU A 413 -7.94 -9.46 4.58
N SER A 414 -8.58 -8.94 5.64
CA SER A 414 -8.87 -7.51 5.80
C SER A 414 -7.59 -6.67 5.79
N VAL A 415 -6.46 -7.24 6.20
CA VAL A 415 -5.12 -6.63 6.12
C VAL A 415 -4.18 -7.51 5.29
N VAL A 416 -3.57 -6.93 4.26
CA VAL A 416 -2.58 -7.60 3.41
C VAL A 416 -1.34 -6.74 3.26
N PHE A 417 -0.15 -7.30 3.47
CA PHE A 417 1.12 -6.59 3.29
C PHE A 417 1.60 -6.70 1.84
N GLY A 418 1.97 -5.56 1.23
CA GLY A 418 2.41 -5.49 -0.16
C GLY A 418 3.82 -4.93 -0.29
N GLN A 419 4.71 -5.65 -0.98
CA GLN A 419 6.04 -5.13 -1.35
C GLN A 419 6.31 -5.37 -2.84
N LEU A 420 7.12 -4.51 -3.49
CA LEU A 420 7.63 -4.82 -4.84
C LEU A 420 8.43 -6.13 -4.82
N MET A 421 8.30 -6.93 -5.90
CA MET A 421 9.13 -8.11 -6.13
C MET A 421 10.61 -7.72 -6.16
N GLY A 422 11.47 -8.49 -5.50
CA GLY A 422 12.91 -8.19 -5.40
C GLY A 422 13.29 -7.10 -4.39
N MET A 423 12.34 -6.61 -3.58
CA MET A 423 12.57 -5.59 -2.54
C MET A 423 11.97 -6.00 -1.20
N ALA A 424 12.67 -5.71 -0.10
CA ALA A 424 12.26 -6.03 1.28
C ALA A 424 11.81 -7.49 1.48
N ASP A 425 12.52 -8.43 0.83
CA ASP A 425 12.22 -9.86 0.87
C ASP A 425 12.40 -10.47 2.27
N ASP A 426 13.26 -9.88 3.11
CA ASP A 426 13.40 -10.19 4.53
C ASP A 426 12.14 -9.83 5.33
N GLN A 427 11.60 -8.62 5.13
CA GLN A 427 10.33 -8.20 5.74
C GLN A 427 9.18 -9.08 5.29
N SER A 428 9.10 -9.40 3.98
CA SER A 428 8.08 -10.29 3.44
C SER A 428 8.14 -11.70 4.06
N SER A 429 9.33 -12.30 4.17
CA SER A 429 9.51 -13.61 4.79
C SER A 429 9.18 -13.61 6.28
N GLU A 430 9.54 -12.56 7.03
CA GLU A 430 9.21 -12.46 8.46
C GLU A 430 7.71 -12.24 8.69
N LEU A 431 7.04 -11.43 7.88
CA LEU A 431 5.58 -11.28 7.92
C LEU A 431 4.86 -12.59 7.58
N ALA A 432 5.30 -13.30 6.55
CA ALA A 432 4.77 -14.62 6.21
C ALA A 432 4.97 -15.64 7.36
N ARG A 433 6.15 -15.64 7.99
CA ARG A 433 6.46 -16.48 9.16
C ARG A 433 5.59 -16.14 10.40
N ARG A 434 5.08 -14.91 10.49
CA ARG A 434 4.08 -14.47 11.49
C ARG A 434 2.63 -14.77 11.08
N GLY A 435 2.41 -15.55 10.02
CA GLY A 435 1.07 -15.90 9.53
C GLY A 435 0.33 -14.73 8.90
N ARG A 436 1.04 -13.70 8.38
CA ARG A 436 0.39 -12.57 7.71
C ARG A 436 0.19 -12.85 6.24
N LYS A 437 -0.91 -12.33 5.68
CA LYS A 437 -1.14 -12.29 4.23
C LYS A 437 -0.11 -11.35 3.60
N VAL A 438 0.79 -11.90 2.78
CA VAL A 438 1.81 -11.14 2.07
C VAL A 438 1.66 -11.35 0.56
N ILE A 439 1.72 -10.25 -0.20
CA ILE A 439 1.73 -10.25 -1.66
C ILE A 439 2.95 -9.51 -2.19
N LYS A 440 3.47 -9.94 -3.34
CA LYS A 440 4.45 -9.17 -4.12
C LYS A 440 3.79 -8.46 -5.28
N TYR A 441 4.13 -7.18 -5.49
CA TYR A 441 3.82 -6.47 -6.73
C TYR A 441 4.78 -6.95 -7.83
N VAL A 442 4.23 -7.53 -8.89
CA VAL A 442 4.97 -8.24 -9.94
C VAL A 442 4.65 -7.60 -11.30
N PRO A 443 5.53 -6.74 -11.85
CA PRO A 443 5.40 -6.25 -13.22
C PRO A 443 5.70 -7.39 -14.20
N TRP A 444 4.91 -7.52 -15.26
CA TRP A 444 5.08 -8.55 -16.27
C TRP A 444 4.62 -8.03 -17.65
N GLY A 445 5.18 -8.57 -18.73
CA GLY A 445 4.92 -8.11 -20.09
C GLY A 445 6.19 -8.06 -20.95
N PRO A 446 6.10 -7.59 -22.20
CA PRO A 446 7.19 -7.67 -23.18
C PRO A 446 8.52 -7.06 -22.72
N ALA A 447 9.64 -7.68 -23.11
CA ALA A 447 11.01 -7.32 -22.73
C ALA A 447 11.30 -5.81 -22.70
N LYS A 448 10.91 -5.11 -23.77
CA LYS A 448 11.13 -3.67 -23.97
C LYS A 448 10.28 -2.82 -23.02
N GLU A 449 8.97 -3.06 -22.99
CA GLU A 449 8.00 -2.25 -22.24
C GLU A 449 8.27 -2.31 -20.73
N THR A 450 8.52 -3.52 -20.22
CA THR A 450 8.93 -3.73 -18.82
C THR A 450 10.30 -3.11 -18.52
N LYS A 451 11.25 -3.06 -19.48
CA LYS A 451 12.53 -2.35 -19.30
C LYS A 451 12.30 -0.85 -19.13
N ASP A 452 11.46 -0.26 -19.98
CA ASP A 452 11.13 1.17 -19.95
C ASP A 452 10.30 1.53 -18.70
N TYR A 453 9.49 0.60 -18.18
CA TYR A 453 8.89 0.67 -16.84
C TYR A 453 9.96 0.68 -15.73
N LEU A 454 10.88 -0.29 -15.73
CA LEU A 454 11.91 -0.43 -14.69
C LEU A 454 12.83 0.79 -14.62
N VAL A 455 13.26 1.34 -15.77
CA VAL A 455 14.07 2.57 -15.81
C VAL A 455 13.36 3.70 -15.08
N ARG A 456 12.09 3.97 -15.43
CA ARG A 456 11.31 5.04 -14.80
C ARG A 456 11.08 4.79 -13.32
N ARG A 457 10.85 3.55 -12.90
CA ARG A 457 10.74 3.22 -11.46
C ARG A 457 12.06 3.41 -10.70
N LEU A 458 13.22 3.15 -11.32
CA LEU A 458 14.55 3.42 -10.73
C LEU A 458 14.88 4.92 -10.67
N GLU A 459 14.42 5.71 -11.64
CA GLU A 459 14.53 7.18 -11.64
C GLU A 459 13.64 7.82 -10.57
N GLU A 460 12.40 7.34 -10.44
CA GLU A 460 11.38 7.86 -9.53
C GLU A 460 11.56 7.41 -8.07
N ASN A 461 11.97 6.16 -7.84
CA ASN A 461 12.02 5.52 -6.51
C ASN A 461 13.42 5.05 -6.15
N GLY A 462 14.45 5.59 -6.81
CA GLY A 462 15.83 5.17 -6.64
C GLY A 462 16.34 5.22 -5.20
N ASP A 463 15.81 6.10 -4.36
CA ASP A 463 16.21 6.19 -2.95
C ASP A 463 15.74 4.98 -2.12
N ALA A 464 14.55 4.44 -2.37
CA ALA A 464 14.08 3.19 -1.74
C ALA A 464 14.87 1.96 -2.23
N VAL A 465 15.46 2.03 -3.43
CA VAL A 465 16.26 0.95 -4.05
C VAL A 465 17.73 1.01 -3.63
N ARG A 466 18.25 2.20 -3.27
CA ARG A 466 19.61 2.40 -2.73
C ARG A 466 19.78 1.87 -1.32
N GLU A 467 18.70 1.85 -0.54
CA GLU A 467 18.73 1.45 0.86
C GLU A 467 19.11 -0.04 1.00
N GLY A 468 20.35 -0.27 1.45
CA GLY A 468 20.88 -1.61 1.68
C GLY A 468 21.61 -2.29 0.51
N GLY A 469 21.77 -1.68 -0.68
CA GLY A 469 22.41 -2.35 -1.84
C GLY A 469 23.76 -3.03 -1.51
N TRP A 470 24.70 -2.30 -0.90
CA TRP A 470 25.98 -2.89 -0.44
C TRP A 470 25.83 -3.94 0.68
N LYS A 471 24.82 -3.82 1.55
CA LYS A 471 24.51 -4.79 2.62
C LYS A 471 24.04 -6.11 2.00
N TYR A 472 23.08 -6.05 1.07
CA TYR A 472 22.54 -7.22 0.37
C TYR A 472 23.56 -7.88 -0.55
N ALA A 473 24.38 -7.11 -1.27
CA ALA A 473 25.47 -7.66 -2.09
C ALA A 473 26.45 -8.49 -1.23
N ARG A 474 26.84 -7.99 -0.05
CA ARG A 474 27.71 -8.72 0.89
C ARG A 474 27.07 -10.00 1.42
N TYR A 475 25.78 -10.00 1.72
CA TYR A 475 25.08 -11.23 2.16
C TYR A 475 24.92 -12.24 1.03
N GLY A 476 24.61 -11.80 -0.19
CA GLY A 476 24.49 -12.67 -1.37
C GLY A 476 25.81 -13.38 -1.69
N VAL A 477 26.93 -12.64 -1.66
CA VAL A 477 28.28 -13.22 -1.77
C VAL A 477 28.55 -14.20 -0.62
N ALA A 478 28.28 -13.81 0.64
CA ALA A 478 28.53 -14.68 1.79
C ALA A 478 27.72 -15.99 1.75
N GLU A 479 26.50 -15.98 1.22
CA GLU A 479 25.67 -17.17 1.01
C GLU A 479 26.18 -18.02 -0.17
N ALA A 480 26.63 -17.41 -1.26
CA ALA A 480 27.26 -18.14 -2.37
C ALA A 480 28.55 -18.87 -1.92
N PHE A 481 29.40 -18.21 -1.12
CA PHE A 481 30.55 -18.84 -0.48
C PHE A 481 30.14 -19.99 0.44
N ARG A 482 29.12 -19.80 1.29
CA ARG A 482 28.62 -20.86 2.18
C ARG A 482 28.19 -22.10 1.39
N ARG A 483 27.43 -21.93 0.31
CA ARG A 483 26.99 -23.02 -0.57
C ARG A 483 28.14 -23.75 -1.25
N LEU A 484 29.17 -23.02 -1.68
CA LEU A 484 30.36 -23.59 -2.34
C LEU A 484 31.21 -24.43 -1.38
N PHE A 485 31.36 -23.99 -0.14
CA PHE A 485 32.24 -24.62 0.87
C PHE A 485 31.51 -25.53 1.87
N ARG A 486 30.20 -25.78 1.69
CA ARG A 486 29.37 -26.71 2.49
C ARG A 486 29.39 -26.45 4.02
N PHE A 487 29.31 -25.18 4.42
CA PHE A 487 29.11 -24.76 5.81
C PHE A 487 27.63 -24.48 6.15
#